data_AF-A0A2E9Z9C6-F1
#
_entry.id   AF-A0A2E9Z9C6-F1
#
_cell.length_a   1.000
_cell.length_b   1.000
_cell.length_c   1.000
_cell.angle_alpha   90.00
_cell.angle_beta   90.00
_cell.angle_gamma   90.00
#
_symmetry.space_group_name_H-M   'P 1'
#
loop_
_entity.id
_entity.type
_entity.pdbx_description
1 polymer ?
#
loop_
_entity_poly.entity_id
_entity_poly.type
_entity_poly.pdbx_seq_one_letter_code
_entity_poly.pdbx_strand_id
1 'polypeptide(L)' 'MKDINKHYVSKLDELFTQFDAEHKKSPAQLDEIKKYQAIYEKRDNPHADTTCDGDDLWD' A
#
# COMPACT_ATOMS: atom_id res chain seq x y z
N MET A 1 1.54 9.73 -35.83
CA MET A 1 1.21 9.54 -34.41
C MET A 1 2.53 9.30 -33.70
N LYS A 2 2.92 10.14 -32.72
CA LYS A 2 4.20 9.92 -32.01
C LYS A 2 3.99 8.76 -31.02
N ASP A 3 4.84 7.75 -31.09
CA ASP A 3 4.89 6.69 -30.07
C ASP A 3 5.31 7.30 -28.74
N ILE A 4 4.35 7.44 -27.84
CA ILE A 4 4.60 7.88 -26.46
C ILE A 4 5.08 6.65 -25.70
N ASN A 5 6.24 6.77 -25.05
CA ASN A 5 6.75 5.71 -24.20
C ASN A 5 5.86 5.55 -22.96
N LYS A 6 5.09 4.46 -22.92
CA LYS A 6 4.17 4.12 -21.82
C LYS A 6 4.89 3.74 -20.51
N HIS A 7 6.18 3.44 -20.60
CA HIS A 7 7.04 3.07 -19.47
C HIS A 7 8.06 4.17 -19.16
N TYR A 8 7.80 5.40 -19.60
CA TYR A 8 8.64 6.52 -19.22
C TYR A 8 8.58 6.70 -17.69
N VAL A 9 9.74 6.54 -17.06
CA VAL A 9 9.97 6.85 -15.66
C VAL A 9 10.70 8.18 -15.62
N SER A 10 10.22 9.13 -14.81
CA SER A 10 10.90 10.42 -14.74
C SER A 10 12.22 10.28 -13.98
N LYS A 11 13.19 11.16 -14.28
CA LYS A 11 14.45 11.16 -13.54
C LYS A 11 14.24 11.41 -12.03
N LEU A 12 13.18 12.12 -11.67
CA LEU A 12 12.81 12.35 -10.27
C LEU A 12 12.37 11.05 -9.59
N ASP A 13 11.60 10.21 -10.28
CA ASP A 13 11.17 8.91 -9.73
C ASP A 13 12.36 7.99 -9.45
N GLU A 14 13.35 7.99 -10.35
CA GLU A 14 14.61 7.26 -10.14
C GLU A 14 15.37 7.78 -8.91
N LEU A 15 15.48 9.10 -8.76
CA LEU A 15 16.17 9.73 -7.64
C LEU A 15 15.45 9.48 -6.30
N PHE A 16 14.12 9.54 -6.28
CA PHE A 16 13.36 9.22 -5.07
C PHE A 16 13.50 7.75 -4.70
N THR A 17 13.49 6.85 -5.69
CA THR A 17 13.70 5.41 -5.44
C THR A 17 15.10 5.15 -4.86
N GLN A 18 16.12 5.79 -5.42
CA GLN A 18 17.49 5.69 -4.91
C GLN A 18 17.60 6.25 -3.48
N PHE A 19 17.03 7.43 -3.22
CA PHE A 19 17.03 8.04 -1.90
C PHE A 19 16.38 7.13 -0.85
N ASP A 20 15.22 6.54 -1.18
CA ASP A 20 14.49 5.63 -0.30
C ASP A 20 15.24 4.33 -0.01
N ALA A 21 16.11 3.87 -0.92
CA ALA A 21 16.93 2.68 -0.74
C ALA A 21 18.17 2.96 0.12
N GLU A 22 18.76 4.14 -0.01
CA GLU A 22 19.97 4.54 0.72
C GLU A 22 19.67 5.01 2.15
N HIS A 23 18.47 5.53 2.41
CA HIS A 23 18.10 6.11 3.70
C HIS A 23 17.09 5.25 4.46
N LYS A 24 17.38 4.99 5.74
CA LYS A 24 16.42 4.29 6.62
C LYS A 24 15.20 5.18 6.87
N LYS A 25 14.02 4.58 6.79
CA LYS A 25 12.75 5.26 7.09
C LYS A 25 12.70 5.70 8.54
N SER A 26 12.17 6.90 8.77
CA SER A 26 12.00 7.44 10.11
C SER A 26 10.92 6.66 10.87
N PRO A 27 10.91 6.71 12.22
CA PRO A 27 9.87 6.06 13.02
C PRO A 27 8.45 6.49 12.60
N ALA A 28 8.23 7.79 12.37
CA ALA A 28 6.94 8.31 11.93
C ALA A 28 6.52 7.75 10.56
N GLN A 29 7.46 7.62 9.62
CA GLN A 29 7.18 7.01 8.31
C GLN A 29 6.82 5.52 8.44
N LEU A 30 7.48 4.79 9.35
CA LEU A 30 7.15 3.40 9.62
C LEU A 30 5.76 3.23 10.23
N ASP A 31 5.36 4.15 11.12
CA ASP A 31 4.02 4.13 11.72
C ASP A 31 2.93 4.42 10.68
N GLU A 32 3.18 5.33 9.75
CA GLU A 32 2.27 5.57 8.62
C GLU A 32 2.16 4.36 7.70
N ILE A 33 3.28 3.70 7.36
CA ILE A 33 3.27 2.48 6.55
C ILE A 33 2.42 1.40 7.20
N LYS A 34 2.60 1.16 8.51
CA LYS A 34 1.80 0.17 9.26
C LYS A 34 0.32 0.53 9.28
N LYS A 35 -0.02 1.80 9.46
CA LYS A 35 -1.41 2.28 9.42
C LYS A 35 -2.06 1.94 8.08
N TYR A 36 -1.40 2.26 6.96
CA TYR A 36 -1.97 1.98 5.64
C TYR A 36 -2.01 0.48 5.32
N GLN A 37 -1.01 -0.29 5.75
CA GLN A 37 -1.04 -1.76 5.65
C GLN A 37 -2.28 -2.34 6.35
N ALA A 38 -2.56 -1.91 7.57
CA ALA A 38 -3.75 -2.37 8.31
C ALA A 38 -5.06 -1.96 7.63
N ILE A 39 -5.13 -0.77 7.03
CA ILE A 39 -6.31 -0.32 6.27
C ILE A 39 -6.51 -1.18 5.03
N TYR A 40 -5.45 -1.45 4.27
CA TYR A 40 -5.54 -2.27 3.07
C TYR A 40 -5.89 -3.71 3.38
N GLU A 41 -5.33 -4.29 4.44
CA GLU A 41 -5.67 -5.63 4.89
C GLU A 41 -7.16 -5.76 5.24
N LYS A 42 -7.72 -4.78 5.95
CA LYS A 42 -9.17 -4.76 6.27
C LYS A 42 -10.05 -4.54 5.05
N ARG A 43 -9.61 -3.72 4.09
CA ARG A 43 -10.35 -3.45 2.85
C ARG A 43 -10.37 -4.70 1.96
N ASP A 44 -9.21 -5.34 1.81
CA ASP A 44 -9.02 -6.44 0.88
C ASP A 44 -9.50 -7.78 1.47
N ASN A 45 -9.51 -7.92 2.79
CA ASN A 45 -10.00 -9.10 3.52
C ASN A 45 -11.14 -8.76 4.49
N PRO A 46 -12.35 -8.40 4.00
CA PRO A 46 -13.48 -7.99 4.84
C PRO A 46 -14.04 -9.10 5.75
N HIS A 47 -13.66 -10.35 5.50
CA HIS A 47 -14.10 -11.55 6.25
C HIS A 47 -12.97 -12.22 7.06
N ALA A 48 -11.82 -11.55 7.25
CA ALA A 48 -10.69 -12.16 7.96
C ALA A 48 -10.99 -12.55 9.42
N ASP A 49 -11.93 -11.85 10.06
CA ASP A 49 -12.35 -12.09 11.45
C ASP A 49 -13.65 -12.91 11.58
N THR A 50 -14.28 -13.30 10.47
CA THR A 50 -15.45 -14.19 10.57
C THR A 50 -14.95 -15.62 10.73
N THR A 51 -14.76 -16.06 11.98
CA THR A 51 -15.13 -17.43 12.31
C THR A 51 -16.53 -17.63 11.75
N CYS A 52 -16.69 -18.64 10.90
CA CYS A 52 -17.93 -19.02 10.23
C CYS A 52 -19.04 -19.52 11.19
N ASP A 53 -19.09 -18.98 12.41
CA ASP A 53 -20.09 -19.22 13.43
C ASP A 53 -20.52 -17.85 13.99
N GLY A 54 -21.54 -17.24 13.39
CA GLY A 54 -22.08 -15.99 13.87
C GLY A 54 -23.12 -15.47 12.91
N ASP A 55 -24.35 -15.91 13.16
CA ASP A 55 -25.65 -15.34 12.79
C ASP A 55 -25.61 -14.17 11.79
N ASP A 56 -26.33 -14.39 10.68
CA ASP A 56 -26.68 -13.37 9.71
C ASP A 56 -27.13 -12.11 10.47
N LEU A 57 -26.35 -11.03 10.39
CA LEU A 57 -26.63 -9.76 11.08
C LEU A 57 -27.95 -9.11 10.61
N TRP A 58 -28.63 -9.76 9.66
CA TRP A 58 -29.86 -9.33 9.00
C TRP A 58 -31.00 -10.36 9.08
N ASP A 59 -30.85 -11.45 9.83
CA ASP A 59 -31.98 -12.31 10.25
C ASP A 59 -32.75 -11.71 11.44
#